data_AF-A0A3M9ZSD4-F1
#
_entry.id   AF-A0A3M9ZSD4-F1
#
_cell.length_a   1.000
_cell.length_b   1.000
_cell.length_c   1.000
_cell.angle_alpha   90.00
_cell.angle_beta   90.00
_cell.angle_gamma   90.00
#
_symmetry.space_group_name_H-M   'P 1'
#
loop_
_entity.id
_entity.type
_entity.pdbx_description
1 polymer ?
#
loop_
_entity_poly.entity_id
_entity_poly.type
_entity_poly.pdbx_seq_one_letter_code
_entity_poly.pdbx_strand_id
1 'polypeptide(L)'
;MNTPQALKTLNIADGSSQEEIKTAYRRLALELHPDRKKDQKDNEFKKVTEAYNHLKRNGGHAKSRGSGAAQKPQWGAPKGETPEQDWSKYTHDLEQNSPEFWKEYEKKFWEDYNARVRPDGRNGEYEKAKEPPGQPDLFVSVDESLCIGCCSCEIMAPGVFRIDRESKSNPKSSVINQKGAGVNKIVNAARTCPTKAINVDDLTSKERLFPY
;
A
#
# COMPACT_ATOMS: atom_id res chain seq x y z
N MET A 1 1.53 -20.68 23.13
CA MET A 1 2.99 -20.48 23.13
C MET A 1 3.41 -20.19 24.56
N ASN A 2 4.49 -20.80 25.06
CA ASN A 2 4.95 -20.60 26.46
C ASN A 2 5.96 -19.43 26.55
N THR A 3 6.16 -18.86 27.74
CA THR A 3 7.14 -17.76 27.96
C THR A 3 8.57 -18.10 27.52
N PRO A 4 9.19 -19.24 27.90
CA PRO A 4 10.55 -19.58 27.44
C PRO A 4 10.61 -19.85 25.94
N GLN A 5 9.54 -20.40 25.36
CA GLN A 5 9.46 -20.60 23.90
C GLN A 5 9.42 -19.26 23.16
N ALA A 6 8.71 -18.27 23.70
CA ALA A 6 8.64 -16.94 23.11
C ALA A 6 9.99 -16.21 23.16
N LEU A 7 10.71 -16.28 24.29
CA LEU A 7 12.04 -15.70 24.44
C LEU A 7 13.07 -16.37 23.51
N LYS A 8 13.01 -17.71 23.39
CA LYS A 8 13.82 -18.46 22.43
C LYS A 8 13.51 -18.08 20.96
N THR A 9 12.24 -17.82 20.64
CA THR A 9 11.83 -17.43 19.28
C THR A 9 12.33 -16.04 18.91
N LEU A 10 12.41 -15.11 19.88
CA LEU A 10 13.01 -13.79 19.67
C LEU A 10 14.53 -13.76 19.85
N ASN A 11 15.14 -14.88 20.26
CA ASN A 11 16.56 -15.01 20.57
C ASN A 11 17.06 -14.04 21.66
N ILE A 12 16.33 -14.00 22.79
CA ILE A 12 16.57 -13.10 23.92
C ILE A 12 16.76 -13.90 25.21
N ALA A 13 17.52 -13.36 26.18
CA ALA A 13 17.72 -13.96 27.49
C ALA A 13 16.48 -13.89 28.40
N ASP A 14 16.39 -14.82 29.35
CA ASP A 14 15.38 -14.81 30.41
C ASP A 14 15.65 -13.63 31.37
N GLY A 15 14.76 -12.63 31.37
CA GLY A 15 14.90 -11.41 32.20
C GLY A 15 15.16 -10.12 31.42
N SER A 16 15.22 -10.17 30.10
CA SER A 16 15.41 -8.98 29.26
C SER A 16 14.32 -7.92 29.41
N SER A 17 14.74 -6.66 29.27
CA SER A 17 13.85 -5.51 29.35
C SER A 17 12.80 -5.51 28.23
N GLN A 18 11.69 -4.80 28.45
CA GLN A 18 10.65 -4.66 27.42
C GLN A 18 11.17 -3.94 26.16
N GLU A 19 12.20 -3.11 26.30
CA GLU A 19 12.86 -2.40 25.21
C GLU A 19 13.68 -3.36 24.35
N GLU A 20 14.44 -4.26 24.95
CA GLU A 20 15.14 -5.34 24.25
C GLU A 20 14.18 -6.25 23.47
N ILE A 21 13.05 -6.62 24.09
CA ILE A 21 12.00 -7.41 23.44
C ILE A 21 11.43 -6.70 22.20
N LYS A 22 11.20 -5.38 22.27
CA LYS A 22 10.74 -4.57 21.14
C LYS A 22 11.80 -4.48 20.04
N THR A 23 13.06 -4.30 20.40
CA THR A 23 14.16 -4.14 19.43
C THR A 23 14.44 -5.45 18.69
N ALA A 24 14.50 -6.57 19.39
CA ALA A 24 14.66 -7.89 18.78
C ALA A 24 13.48 -8.26 17.85
N TYR A 25 12.24 -7.95 18.25
CA TYR A 25 11.07 -8.14 17.40
C TYR A 25 11.17 -7.32 16.10
N ARG A 26 11.53 -6.03 16.18
CA ARG A 26 11.66 -5.16 15.00
C ARG A 26 12.74 -5.68 14.04
N ARG A 27 13.88 -6.12 14.56
CA ARG A 27 14.95 -6.75 13.76
C ARG A 27 14.46 -7.98 13.01
N LEU A 28 13.85 -8.93 13.72
CA LEU A 28 13.34 -10.17 13.12
C LEU A 28 12.19 -9.91 12.13
N ALA A 29 11.35 -8.92 12.39
CA ALA A 29 10.25 -8.53 11.50
C ALA A 29 10.77 -8.03 10.13
N LEU A 30 11.87 -7.27 10.12
CA LEU A 30 12.49 -6.78 8.89
C LEU A 30 13.20 -7.89 8.10
N GLU A 31 13.87 -8.81 8.80
CA GLU A 31 14.56 -9.94 8.18
C GLU A 31 13.58 -10.97 7.59
N LEU A 32 12.43 -11.19 8.23
CA LEU A 32 11.42 -12.19 7.87
C LEU A 32 10.20 -11.62 7.14
N HIS A 33 10.25 -10.37 6.69
CA HIS A 33 9.12 -9.74 6.01
C HIS A 33 8.77 -10.49 4.71
N PRO A 34 7.48 -10.82 4.46
CA PRO A 34 7.07 -11.63 3.30
C PRO A 34 7.41 -10.97 1.96
N ASP A 35 7.42 -9.64 1.89
CA ASP A 35 7.82 -8.92 0.67
C ASP A 35 9.30 -9.11 0.31
N ARG A 36 10.16 -9.32 1.32
CA ARG A 36 11.60 -9.55 1.13
C ARG A 36 11.90 -11.02 0.82
N LYS A 37 11.12 -11.95 1.38
CA LYS A 37 11.27 -13.40 1.21
C LYS A 37 10.00 -14.04 0.69
N LYS A 38 9.64 -13.73 -0.57
CA LYS A 38 8.40 -14.20 -1.21
C LYS A 38 8.22 -15.73 -1.24
N ASP A 39 9.31 -16.49 -1.16
CA ASP A 39 9.30 -17.96 -1.20
C ASP A 39 9.43 -18.65 0.18
N GLN A 40 9.73 -17.91 1.24
CA GLN A 40 9.95 -18.50 2.58
C GLN A 40 8.67 -18.42 3.41
N LYS A 41 8.23 -19.57 3.94
CA LYS A 41 6.93 -19.78 4.59
C LYS A 41 6.62 -18.68 5.62
N ASP A 42 5.49 -17.98 5.44
CA ASP A 42 4.80 -17.05 6.37
C ASP A 42 4.80 -17.48 7.85
N ASN A 43 5.02 -18.76 8.09
CA ASN A 43 5.05 -19.41 9.40
C ASN A 43 6.13 -18.83 10.32
N GLU A 44 7.27 -18.35 9.82
CA GLU A 44 8.33 -17.78 10.67
C GLU A 44 7.95 -16.39 11.20
N PHE A 45 7.45 -15.51 10.32
CA PHE A 45 6.95 -14.18 10.70
C PHE A 45 5.77 -14.27 11.68
N LYS A 46 4.84 -15.21 11.44
CA LYS A 46 3.72 -15.48 12.34
C LYS A 46 4.20 -15.91 13.74
N LYS A 47 5.16 -16.83 13.82
CA LYS A 47 5.75 -17.29 15.11
C LYS A 47 6.43 -16.15 15.88
N VAL A 48 7.19 -15.29 15.20
CA VAL A 48 7.84 -14.12 15.83
C VAL A 48 6.80 -13.13 16.35
N THR A 49 5.72 -12.91 15.60
CA THR A 49 4.61 -12.03 16.01
C THR A 49 3.83 -12.60 17.19
N GLU A 50 3.57 -13.91 17.20
CA GLU A 50 2.95 -14.61 18.33
C GLU A 50 3.80 -14.54 19.60
N ALA A 51 5.12 -14.76 19.48
CA ALA A 51 6.06 -14.67 20.58
C ALA A 51 6.08 -13.27 21.21
N TYR A 52 6.18 -12.22 20.39
CA TYR A 52 6.18 -10.84 20.86
C TYR A 52 4.85 -10.47 21.54
N ASN A 53 3.71 -10.84 20.95
CA ASN A 53 2.40 -10.56 21.53
C ASN A 53 2.20 -11.27 22.89
N HIS A 54 2.75 -12.48 23.04
CA HIS A 54 2.72 -13.22 24.29
C HIS A 54 3.56 -12.52 25.38
N LEU A 55 4.79 -12.10 25.06
CA LEU A 55 5.66 -11.39 26.02
C LEU A 55 5.12 -10.00 26.37
N LYS A 56 4.53 -9.29 25.40
CA LYS A 56 3.90 -7.99 25.61
C LYS A 56 2.68 -8.06 26.54
N ARG A 57 1.90 -9.16 26.48
CA ARG A 57 0.74 -9.39 27.36
C ARG A 57 1.15 -9.72 28.80
N ASN A 58 2.22 -10.49 28.96
CA ASN A 58 2.68 -10.95 30.29
C ASN A 58 3.56 -9.91 31.02
N GLY A 59 4.21 -9.00 30.29
CA GLY A 59 5.09 -7.95 30.84
C GLY A 59 4.37 -6.75 31.49
N GLY A 60 3.13 -6.90 31.96
CA GLY A 60 2.49 -5.91 32.83
C GLY A 60 2.25 -4.52 32.21
N HIS A 61 1.51 -4.44 31.10
CA HIS A 61 0.77 -3.22 30.77
C HIS A 61 -0.71 -3.41 31.11
N ALA A 62 -1.04 -3.27 32.39
CA ALA A 62 -2.40 -2.89 32.78
C ALA A 62 -2.71 -1.57 32.07
N LYS A 63 -3.66 -1.57 31.14
CA LYS A 63 -4.14 -0.36 30.49
C LYS A 63 -4.69 0.56 31.58
N SER A 64 -3.94 1.59 31.96
CA SER A 64 -4.53 2.79 32.54
C SER A 64 -5.52 3.32 31.50
N ARG A 65 -6.83 3.15 31.76
CA ARG A 65 -7.88 3.86 31.03
C ARG A 65 -7.83 5.30 31.54
N GLY A 66 -6.83 6.05 31.10
CA GLY A 66 -6.78 7.50 31.26
C GLY A 66 -7.88 8.12 30.41
N SER A 67 -8.96 8.55 31.07
CA SER A 67 -9.94 9.48 30.52
C SER A 67 -9.26 10.84 30.35
N GLY A 68 -8.53 11.02 29.26
CA GLY A 68 -7.98 12.31 28.83
C GLY A 68 -8.35 12.51 27.38
N ALA A 69 -9.01 13.62 27.07
CA ALA A 69 -9.39 13.99 25.70
C ALA A 69 -8.13 14.09 24.83
N ALA A 70 -7.85 13.03 24.08
CA ALA A 70 -6.77 13.01 23.11
C ALA A 70 -7.10 13.97 21.97
N GLN A 71 -6.27 15.01 21.79
CA GLN A 71 -6.29 15.78 20.56
C GLN A 71 -6.13 14.81 19.38
N LYS A 72 -7.07 14.86 18.44
CA LYS A 72 -7.04 14.02 17.25
C LYS A 72 -5.74 14.33 16.50
N PRO A 73 -4.91 13.33 16.15
CA PRO A 73 -3.75 13.58 15.32
C PRO A 73 -4.26 14.18 14.01
N GLN A 74 -3.74 15.37 13.68
CA GLN A 74 -4.03 16.02 12.41
C GLN A 74 -3.37 15.20 11.30
N TRP A 75 -4.13 14.29 10.71
CA TRP A 75 -3.73 13.58 9.50
C TRP A 75 -3.80 14.58 8.33
N GLY A 76 -2.64 15.07 7.91
CA GLY A 76 -2.51 15.96 6.75
C GLY A 76 -1.16 16.68 6.74
N ALA A 77 -0.65 17.00 5.56
CA ALA A 77 0.55 17.82 5.44
C ALA A 77 0.25 19.23 5.99
N PRO A 78 1.13 19.79 6.86
CA PRO A 78 0.99 21.18 7.28
C PRO A 78 1.04 22.10 6.07
N LYS A 79 0.26 23.20 6.08
CA LYS A 79 0.35 24.24 5.05
C LYS A 79 1.66 25.01 5.26
N GLY A 80 2.69 24.68 4.50
CA GLY A 80 4.00 25.33 4.52
C GLY A 80 5.01 24.55 3.66
N GLU A 81 6.26 25.00 3.64
CA GLU A 81 7.37 24.17 3.14
C GLU A 81 7.43 22.91 4.01
N THR A 82 7.48 21.74 3.36
CA THR A 82 7.72 20.47 4.04
C THR A 82 9.00 20.64 4.85
N PRO A 83 8.93 20.62 6.20
CA PRO A 83 10.14 20.63 7.01
C PRO A 83 11.01 19.48 6.50
N GLU A 84 12.32 19.68 6.40
CA GLU A 84 13.23 18.56 6.16
C GLU A 84 12.95 17.56 7.29
N GLN A 85 12.25 16.47 6.94
CA GLN A 85 11.65 15.59 7.93
C GLN A 85 12.81 14.84 8.56
N ASP A 86 13.19 15.29 9.74
CA ASP A 86 14.09 14.58 10.62
C ASP A 86 13.36 13.35 11.17
N TRP A 87 13.23 12.34 10.32
CA TRP A 87 12.64 11.03 10.64
C TRP A 87 13.39 10.35 11.78
N SER A 88 14.66 10.73 11.98
CA SER A 88 15.48 10.32 13.11
C SER A 88 14.75 10.54 14.42
N LYS A 89 13.91 11.57 14.58
CA LYS A 89 13.13 11.77 15.82
C LYS A 89 12.26 10.56 16.21
N TYR A 90 11.74 9.81 15.25
CA TYR A 90 10.89 8.65 15.48
C TYR A 90 11.65 7.32 15.47
N THR A 91 12.88 7.32 14.96
CA THR A 91 13.78 6.15 14.91
C THR A 91 14.99 6.26 15.85
N HIS A 92 15.14 7.37 16.57
CA HIS A 92 16.31 7.68 17.40
C HIS A 92 16.57 6.64 18.49
N ASP A 93 15.53 6.28 19.24
CA ASP A 93 15.60 5.25 20.30
C ASP A 93 15.97 3.85 19.74
N LEU A 94 15.72 3.64 18.44
CA LEU A 94 15.97 2.39 17.75
C LEU A 94 17.39 2.34 17.17
N GLU A 95 17.91 3.47 16.70
CA GLU A 95 19.26 3.65 16.18
C GLU A 95 20.32 3.61 17.29
N GLN A 96 20.01 4.13 18.49
CA GLN A 96 20.93 4.14 19.63
C GLN A 96 21.20 2.76 20.24
N ASN A 97 20.23 1.84 20.22
CA ASN A 97 20.38 0.53 20.87
C ASN A 97 21.10 -0.52 20.01
N SER A 98 21.31 -0.29 18.71
CA SER A 98 22.04 -1.20 17.80
C SER A 98 22.56 -0.48 16.54
N PRO A 99 23.50 0.47 16.67
CA PRO A 99 23.92 1.34 15.57
C PRO A 99 24.64 0.61 14.44
N GLU A 100 25.33 -0.49 14.72
CA GLU A 100 26.05 -1.31 13.73
C GLU A 100 25.07 -2.09 12.85
N PHE A 101 24.01 -2.65 13.47
CA PHE A 101 22.97 -3.39 12.75
C PHE A 101 22.25 -2.49 11.75
N TRP A 102 21.87 -1.27 12.15
CA TRP A 102 21.13 -0.35 11.28
C TRP A 102 21.97 0.16 10.11
N LYS A 103 23.24 0.52 10.34
CA LYS A 103 24.15 0.94 9.26
C LYS A 103 24.34 -0.15 8.20
N GLU A 104 24.52 -1.39 8.64
CA GLU A 104 24.68 -2.52 7.73
C GLU A 104 23.37 -2.90 7.04
N TYR A 105 22.24 -2.87 7.78
CA TYR A 105 20.91 -3.11 7.24
C TYR A 105 20.52 -2.06 6.19
N GLU A 106 20.69 -0.78 6.48
CA GLU A 106 20.37 0.32 5.58
C GLU A 106 21.23 0.27 4.31
N LYS A 107 22.54 0.05 4.46
CA LYS A 107 23.44 -0.13 3.32
C LYS A 107 22.96 -1.28 2.42
N LYS A 108 22.70 -2.45 3.01
CA LYS A 108 22.22 -3.63 2.27
C LYS A 108 20.84 -3.41 1.66
N PHE A 109 19.96 -2.67 2.34
CA PHE A 109 18.64 -2.30 1.85
C PHE A 109 18.75 -1.43 0.60
N TRP A 110 19.57 -0.38 0.64
CA TRP A 110 19.79 0.49 -0.52
C TRP A 110 20.53 -0.22 -1.64
N GLU A 111 21.45 -1.12 -1.35
CA GLU A 111 22.09 -1.97 -2.38
C GLU A 111 21.07 -2.91 -3.04
N ASP A 112 20.25 -3.63 -2.28
CA ASP A 112 19.18 -4.51 -2.79
C ASP A 112 18.10 -3.71 -3.54
N TYR A 113 17.71 -2.55 -3.02
CA TYR A 113 16.74 -1.65 -3.64
C TYR A 113 17.28 -1.07 -4.93
N ASN A 114 18.49 -0.52 -4.96
CA ASN A 114 19.11 0.04 -6.17
C ASN A 114 19.46 -1.04 -7.21
N ALA A 115 19.76 -2.28 -6.77
CA ALA A 115 19.94 -3.41 -7.66
C ALA A 115 18.62 -3.83 -8.34
N ARG A 116 17.50 -3.75 -7.61
CA ARG A 116 16.14 -3.99 -8.14
C ARG A 116 15.63 -2.80 -8.96
N VAL A 117 15.88 -1.58 -8.50
CA VAL A 117 15.45 -0.31 -9.09
C VAL A 117 16.64 0.24 -9.84
N ARG A 118 16.88 -0.29 -11.04
CA ARG A 118 17.89 0.28 -11.93
C ARG A 118 17.46 1.71 -12.33
N PRO A 119 18.37 2.70 -12.32
CA PRO A 119 18.08 4.07 -12.77
C PRO A 119 17.74 4.16 -14.27
N ASP A 120 17.94 3.08 -15.04
CA ASP A 120 17.64 2.98 -16.47
C ASP A 120 16.14 2.72 -16.77
N GLY A 121 15.26 2.63 -15.75
CA GLY A 121 13.81 2.44 -15.93
C GLY A 121 13.38 1.10 -16.56
N ARG A 122 14.34 0.23 -16.91
CA ARG A 122 14.15 -1.08 -17.56
C ARG A 122 13.76 -2.21 -16.60
N ASN A 123 12.86 -1.91 -15.67
CA ASN A 123 12.09 -2.95 -14.96
C ASN A 123 10.80 -3.31 -15.73
N GLY A 124 10.63 -2.73 -16.93
CA GLY A 124 9.48 -2.95 -17.81
C GLY A 124 8.16 -2.41 -17.26
N GLU A 125 8.10 -1.89 -16.03
CA GLU A 125 6.89 -1.34 -15.43
C GLU A 125 6.42 -0.06 -16.14
N TYR A 126 7.36 0.82 -16.51
CA TYR A 126 7.07 2.01 -17.31
C TYR A 126 6.70 1.65 -18.76
N GLU A 127 7.38 0.67 -19.36
CA GLU A 127 7.05 0.19 -20.71
C GLU A 127 5.66 -0.48 -20.77
N LYS A 128 5.26 -1.21 -19.73
CA LYS A 128 3.91 -1.80 -19.59
C LYS A 128 2.81 -0.74 -19.48
N ALA A 129 3.13 0.44 -18.93
CA ALA A 129 2.20 1.57 -18.86
C ALA A 129 2.10 2.36 -20.18
N LYS A 130 3.01 2.13 -21.13
CA LYS A 130 3.00 2.79 -22.43
C LYS A 130 1.82 2.28 -23.26
N GLU A 131 1.04 3.20 -23.79
CA GLU A 131 -0.08 2.86 -24.66
C GLU A 131 0.44 2.22 -25.96
N PRO A 132 -0.22 1.17 -26.48
CA PRO A 132 0.19 0.54 -27.73
C PRO A 132 0.10 1.56 -28.89
N PRO A 133 1.01 1.50 -29.87
CA PRO A 133 1.05 2.46 -30.98
C PRO A 133 -0.20 2.38 -31.88
N GLY A 134 -0.88 1.23 -31.92
CA GLY A 134 -2.19 1.07 -32.55
C GLY A 134 -3.27 0.97 -31.49
N GLN A 135 -4.17 1.96 -31.43
CA GLN A 135 -5.33 1.93 -30.53
C GLN A 135 -6.54 1.37 -31.30
N PRO A 136 -7.15 0.24 -30.87
CA PRO A 136 -8.42 -0.21 -31.43
C PRO A 136 -9.52 0.81 -31.19
N ASP A 137 -10.56 0.77 -32.03
CA ASP A 137 -11.74 1.61 -31.86
C ASP A 137 -12.60 1.01 -30.74
N LEU A 138 -12.60 1.67 -29.58
CA LEU A 138 -13.34 1.22 -28.40
C LEU A 138 -14.73 1.86 -28.35
N PHE A 139 -15.73 1.04 -28.04
CA PHE A 139 -17.04 1.50 -27.61
C PHE A 139 -17.13 1.44 -26.08
N VAL A 140 -17.30 2.61 -25.47
CA VAL A 140 -17.41 2.74 -24.01
C VAL A 140 -18.81 3.23 -23.66
N SER A 141 -19.46 2.54 -22.72
CA SER A 141 -20.76 2.95 -22.18
C SER A 141 -20.77 2.81 -20.66
N VAL A 142 -21.64 3.57 -20.00
CA VAL A 142 -21.89 3.46 -18.56
C VAL A 142 -23.33 3.05 -18.35
N ASP A 143 -23.54 2.00 -17.56
CA ASP A 143 -24.85 1.60 -17.06
C ASP A 143 -25.22 2.46 -15.85
N GLU A 144 -26.18 3.37 -16.04
CA GLU A 144 -26.67 4.27 -15.01
C GLU A 144 -27.34 3.55 -13.84
N SER A 145 -27.89 2.34 -14.07
CA SER A 145 -28.55 1.56 -13.02
C SER A 145 -27.53 0.99 -12.02
N LEU A 146 -26.34 0.63 -12.51
CA LEU A 146 -25.24 0.10 -11.70
C LEU A 146 -24.31 1.19 -11.16
N CYS A 147 -24.27 2.36 -11.80
CA CYS A 147 -23.37 3.44 -11.39
C CYS A 147 -23.80 4.05 -10.04
N ILE A 148 -22.93 3.97 -9.03
CA ILE A 148 -23.18 4.53 -7.69
C ILE A 148 -22.56 5.92 -7.49
N GLY A 149 -22.01 6.53 -8.55
CA GLY A 149 -21.39 7.85 -8.47
C GLY A 149 -20.08 7.90 -7.68
N CYS A 150 -19.23 6.86 -7.78
CA CYS A 150 -17.95 6.80 -7.06
C CYS A 150 -16.85 7.74 -7.61
N CYS A 151 -17.08 8.33 -8.77
CA CYS A 151 -16.21 9.29 -9.45
C CYS A 151 -14.81 8.83 -9.89
N SER A 152 -14.42 7.58 -9.63
CA SER A 152 -13.09 7.07 -10.00
C SER A 152 -12.78 7.21 -11.51
N CYS A 153 -13.79 7.05 -12.36
CA CYS A 153 -13.66 7.11 -13.80
C CYS A 153 -13.33 8.51 -14.35
N GLU A 154 -13.90 9.58 -13.78
CA GLU A 154 -13.54 10.97 -14.13
C GLU A 154 -12.11 11.31 -13.69
N ILE A 155 -11.67 10.80 -12.53
CA ILE A 155 -10.32 11.03 -12.02
C ILE A 155 -9.27 10.35 -12.91
N MET A 156 -9.52 9.11 -13.31
CA MET A 156 -8.57 8.31 -14.11
C MET A 156 -8.55 8.71 -15.59
N ALA A 157 -9.69 9.08 -16.16
CA ALA A 157 -9.84 9.42 -17.57
C ALA A 157 -10.83 10.59 -17.77
N PRO A 158 -10.44 11.84 -17.41
CA PRO A 158 -11.31 13.02 -17.49
C PRO A 158 -11.70 13.40 -18.92
N GLY A 159 -10.89 13.01 -19.91
CA GLY A 159 -11.22 13.20 -21.32
C GLY A 159 -12.29 12.25 -21.85
N VAL A 160 -12.60 11.17 -21.11
CA VAL A 160 -13.54 10.12 -21.53
C VAL A 160 -14.82 10.18 -20.72
N PHE A 161 -14.71 10.31 -19.40
CA PHE A 161 -15.84 10.28 -18.48
C PHE A 161 -16.06 11.64 -17.83
N ARG A 162 -17.33 11.97 -17.59
CA ARG A 162 -17.72 13.12 -16.77
C ARG A 162 -18.90 12.75 -15.91
N ILE A 163 -18.92 13.31 -14.72
CA ILE A 163 -19.99 13.08 -13.77
C ILE A 163 -21.00 14.20 -13.90
N ASP A 164 -22.27 13.81 -13.87
CA ASP A 164 -23.36 14.76 -13.77
C ASP A 164 -23.33 15.43 -12.40
N ARG A 165 -22.97 16.71 -12.37
CA ARG A 165 -22.90 17.52 -11.14
C ARG A 165 -24.23 18.24 -10.85
N GLU A 166 -25.20 18.15 -11.76
CA GLU A 166 -26.52 18.77 -11.60
C GLU A 166 -27.39 17.97 -10.62
N SER A 167 -27.26 16.64 -10.67
CA SER A 167 -27.92 15.71 -9.74
C SER A 167 -27.35 15.82 -8.32
N LYS A 168 -28.09 16.43 -7.40
CA LYS A 168 -27.71 16.57 -5.97
C LYS A 168 -27.63 15.23 -5.23
N SER A 169 -28.31 14.19 -5.71
CA SER A 169 -28.35 12.85 -5.13
C SER A 169 -27.90 11.82 -6.15
N ASN A 170 -26.81 11.10 -5.86
CA ASN A 170 -26.24 10.04 -6.70
C ASN A 170 -25.82 10.49 -8.11
N PRO A 171 -24.79 11.36 -8.21
CA PRO A 171 -24.33 11.88 -9.49
C PRO A 171 -23.78 10.74 -10.36
N LYS A 172 -24.36 10.56 -11.56
CA LYS A 172 -24.01 9.46 -12.46
C LYS A 172 -22.86 9.86 -13.39
N SER A 173 -21.98 8.93 -13.70
CA SER A 173 -20.95 9.14 -14.72
C SER A 173 -21.52 8.87 -16.11
N SER A 174 -21.21 9.73 -17.07
CA SER A 174 -21.51 9.58 -18.49
C SER A 174 -20.21 9.60 -19.32
N VAL A 175 -20.27 9.08 -20.54
CA VAL A 175 -19.14 9.09 -21.48
C VAL A 175 -19.27 10.32 -22.39
N ILE A 176 -18.25 11.19 -22.39
CA ILE A 176 -18.20 12.36 -23.29
C ILE A 176 -17.53 12.02 -24.61
N ASN A 177 -16.40 11.32 -24.54
CA ASN A 177 -15.59 11.03 -25.72
C ASN A 177 -14.89 9.67 -25.56
N GLN A 178 -15.31 8.70 -26.37
CA GLN A 178 -14.75 7.35 -26.37
C GLN A 178 -13.27 7.32 -26.78
N LYS A 179 -12.78 8.34 -27.48
CA LYS A 179 -11.39 8.50 -27.96
C LYS A 179 -10.56 9.47 -27.11
N GLY A 180 -11.06 9.87 -25.95
CA GLY A 180 -10.41 10.87 -25.09
C GLY A 180 -9.14 10.38 -24.37
N ALA A 181 -8.88 9.07 -24.34
CA ALA A 181 -7.70 8.47 -23.71
C ALA A 181 -7.35 7.14 -24.40
N GLY A 182 -6.13 6.64 -24.22
CA GLY A 182 -5.75 5.34 -24.74
C GLY A 182 -6.40 4.16 -24.01
N VAL A 183 -6.42 3.01 -24.69
CA VAL A 183 -7.09 1.77 -24.24
C VAL A 183 -6.73 1.41 -22.80
N ASN A 184 -5.45 1.44 -22.45
CA ASN A 184 -5.01 1.08 -21.10
C ASN A 184 -5.63 1.97 -20.02
N LYS A 185 -5.74 3.29 -20.28
CA LYS A 185 -6.36 4.23 -19.33
C LYS A 185 -7.85 3.99 -19.20
N ILE A 186 -8.54 3.77 -20.32
CA ILE A 186 -9.99 3.49 -20.34
C ILE A 186 -10.30 2.20 -19.60
N VAL A 187 -9.58 1.12 -19.90
CA VAL A 187 -9.77 -0.19 -19.26
C VAL A 187 -9.40 -0.12 -17.78
N ASN A 188 -8.33 0.57 -17.40
CA ASN A 188 -7.98 0.77 -15.99
C ASN A 188 -9.04 1.59 -15.25
N ALA A 189 -9.57 2.65 -15.86
CA ALA A 189 -10.68 3.42 -15.30
C ALA A 189 -11.92 2.52 -15.09
N ALA A 190 -12.25 1.66 -16.05
CA ALA A 190 -13.35 0.69 -15.93
C ALA A 190 -13.12 -0.31 -14.78
N ARG A 191 -11.89 -0.82 -14.62
CA ARG A 191 -11.50 -1.74 -13.54
C ARG A 191 -11.58 -1.14 -12.15
N THR A 192 -11.42 0.18 -12.01
CA THR A 192 -11.60 0.87 -10.71
C THR A 192 -13.06 1.01 -10.30
N CYS A 193 -14.02 0.67 -11.17
CA CYS A 193 -15.44 0.74 -10.85
C CYS A 193 -15.86 -0.40 -9.91
N PRO A 194 -16.34 -0.13 -8.69
CA PRO A 194 -16.69 -1.16 -7.71
C PRO A 194 -17.91 -1.99 -8.14
N THR A 195 -18.88 -1.38 -8.82
CA THR A 195 -20.11 -2.04 -9.28
C THR A 195 -20.00 -2.56 -10.71
N LYS A 196 -18.83 -2.44 -11.36
CA LYS A 196 -18.59 -2.80 -12.76
C LYS A 196 -19.61 -2.17 -13.73
N ALA A 197 -20.00 -0.92 -13.47
CA ALA A 197 -21.00 -0.20 -14.26
C ALA A 197 -20.49 0.29 -15.63
N ILE A 198 -19.20 0.16 -15.93
CA ILE A 198 -18.59 0.66 -17.16
C ILE A 198 -18.41 -0.53 -18.09
N ASN A 199 -18.90 -0.45 -19.32
CA ASN A 199 -18.71 -1.45 -20.35
C ASN A 199 -17.71 -0.92 -21.39
N VAL A 200 -16.73 -1.74 -21.75
CA VAL A 200 -15.71 -1.44 -22.75
C VAL A 200 -15.68 -2.59 -23.74
N ASP A 201 -16.14 -2.31 -24.96
CA ASP A 201 -16.20 -3.26 -26.07
C ASP A 201 -15.22 -2.80 -27.15
N ASP A 202 -14.50 -3.73 -27.77
CA ASP A 202 -13.65 -3.43 -28.93
C ASP A 202 -14.46 -3.65 -30.22
N LEU A 203 -14.64 -2.59 -31.02
CA LEU A 203 -15.40 -2.66 -32.28
C LEU A 203 -14.65 -3.45 -33.37
N THR A 204 -13.32 -3.54 -33.26
CA THR A 204 -12.46 -4.21 -34.24
C THR A 204 -12.55 -5.72 -34.10
N SER A 205 -12.41 -6.22 -32.87
CA SER A 205 -12.50 -7.65 -32.55
C SER A 205 -13.92 -8.12 -32.25
N LYS A 206 -14.84 -7.20 -31.95
CA LYS A 206 -16.19 -7.46 -31.40
C LYS A 206 -16.16 -8.20 -30.05
N GLU A 207 -15.04 -8.13 -29.33
CA GLU A 207 -14.89 -8.72 -28.01
C GLU A 207 -15.15 -7.68 -26.91
N ARG A 208 -15.71 -8.15 -25.79
CA ARG A 208 -15.88 -7.34 -24.59
C ARG A 208 -14.59 -7.35 -23.77
N LEU A 209 -13.95 -6.19 -23.63
CA LEU A 209 -12.75 -6.03 -22.81
C LEU A 209 -13.07 -5.95 -21.32
N PHE A 210 -14.24 -5.38 -20.96
CA PHE A 210 -14.73 -5.29 -19.59
C PHE A 210 -16.24 -5.00 -19.58
N PRO A 211 -17.01 -5.52 -18.60
CA PRO A 211 -16.65 -6.53 -17.60
C PRO A 211 -16.41 -7.93 -18.20
N TYR A 212 -15.56 -8.72 -17.56
CA TYR A 212 -15.30 -10.14 -17.90
C TYR A 212 -16.34 -11.07 -17.28
#